data_AF-A0AAJ2PSK3-F1
#
_entry.id   AF-A0AAJ2PSK3-F1
#
_cell.length_a   1.000
_cell.length_b   1.000
_cell.length_c   1.000
_cell.angle_alpha   90.00
_cell.angle_beta   90.00
_cell.angle_gamma   90.00
#
_symmetry.space_group_name_H-M   'P 1'
#
loop_
_entity.id
_entity.type
_entity.pdbx_description
1 polymer ?
#
loop_
_entity_poly.entity_id
_entity_poly.type
_entity_poly.pdbx_seq_one_letter_code
_entity_poly.pdbx_strand_id
1 'polypeptide(L)'
;MDIELTYDMVGARLRGIGGAAITYDRLGNRPRTLGSWTLEYDRLGTRLRSVGAAEITYSRWAGLPRTVGQWSCTHSKLAFRLLCIGPLELRYDQLNSRVRAIGPLEIFYDRLGTRPHQVRLPGEGEALSDDLLLALFLVLYWEDERATAAAQRR
;
A
#
# COMPACT_ATOMS: atom_id res chain seq x y z
N MET A 1 13.26 -11.98 7.90
CA MET A 1 13.55 -11.76 6.46
C MET A 1 13.49 -10.28 6.14
N ASP A 2 14.45 -9.77 5.37
CA ASP A 2 14.44 -8.40 4.85
C ASP A 2 13.98 -8.39 3.39
N ILE A 3 13.06 -7.49 3.06
CA ILE A 3 12.39 -7.38 1.76
C ILE A 3 12.70 -5.98 1.23
N GLU A 4 13.36 -5.94 0.07
CA GLU A 4 13.72 -4.67 -0.57
C GLU A 4 12.53 -4.10 -1.37
N LEU A 5 12.35 -2.79 -1.27
CA LEU A 5 11.40 -2.05 -2.11
C LEU A 5 12.18 -1.39 -3.24
N THR A 6 11.88 -1.78 -4.47
CA THR A 6 12.56 -1.21 -5.64
C THR A 6 11.73 -0.09 -6.25
N TYR A 7 12.40 0.93 -6.77
CA TYR A 7 11.79 2.15 -7.31
C TYR A 7 12.33 2.43 -8.71
N ASP A 8 11.65 3.26 -9.50
CA ASP A 8 12.21 3.71 -10.78
C ASP A 8 13.37 4.69 -10.60
N MET A 9 14.34 4.64 -11.52
CA MET A 9 15.55 5.49 -11.47
C MET A 9 15.26 6.99 -11.51
N VAL A 10 14.12 7.39 -12.08
CA VAL A 10 13.77 8.78 -12.36
C VAL A 10 12.69 9.31 -11.41
N GLY A 11 12.10 8.46 -10.57
CA GLY A 11 10.91 8.82 -9.78
C GLY A 11 10.86 8.21 -8.38
N ALA A 12 9.74 8.48 -7.72
CA ALA A 12 9.38 7.91 -6.42
C ALA A 12 8.44 6.71 -6.56
N ARG A 13 8.34 6.09 -7.74
CA ARG A 13 7.32 5.08 -8.04
C ARG A 13 7.81 3.69 -7.66
N LEU A 14 7.00 2.98 -6.89
CA LEU A 14 7.30 1.62 -6.44
C LEU A 14 7.25 0.62 -7.60
N ARG A 15 8.38 0.01 -7.94
CA ARG A 15 8.52 -0.98 -9.02
C ARG A 15 8.53 -2.42 -8.56
N GLY A 16 8.74 -2.67 -7.29
CA GLY A 16 8.67 -4.03 -6.77
C GLY A 16 8.77 -4.10 -5.27
N ILE A 17 8.25 -5.21 -4.76
CA ILE A 17 8.23 -5.56 -3.34
C ILE A 17 8.85 -6.96 -3.23
N GLY A 18 10.12 -7.02 -2.84
CA GLY A 18 10.89 -8.26 -2.86
C GLY A 18 10.89 -8.89 -4.25
N GLY A 19 10.32 -10.09 -4.37
CA GLY A 19 10.18 -10.82 -5.64
C GLY A 19 8.98 -10.42 -6.50
N ALA A 20 8.05 -9.60 -6.00
CA ALA A 20 6.86 -9.21 -6.74
C ALA A 20 7.09 -7.91 -7.52
N ALA A 21 7.11 -8.00 -8.85
CA ALA A 21 7.27 -6.85 -9.74
C ALA A 21 5.96 -6.09 -9.95
N ILE A 22 6.04 -4.76 -10.04
CA ILE A 22 4.90 -3.87 -10.32
C ILE A 22 5.07 -3.27 -11.71
N THR A 23 4.14 -3.59 -12.61
CA THR A 23 4.07 -2.95 -13.93
C THR A 23 3.11 -1.77 -13.89
N TYR A 24 3.28 -0.83 -14.82
CA TYR A 24 2.45 0.37 -14.91
C TYR A 24 1.82 0.49 -16.30
N ASP A 25 0.78 1.31 -16.41
CA ASP A 25 0.20 1.69 -17.69
C ASP A 25 1.20 2.48 -18.58
N ARG A 26 0.82 2.70 -19.84
CA ARG A 26 1.69 3.40 -20.83
C ARG A 26 2.08 4.82 -20.39
N LEU A 27 1.23 5.48 -19.61
CA LEU A 27 1.49 6.82 -19.08
C LEU A 27 2.36 6.77 -17.80
N GLY A 28 2.58 5.57 -17.26
CA GLY A 28 3.38 5.34 -16.06
C GLY A 28 2.71 5.80 -14.77
N ASN A 29 1.43 6.19 -14.82
CA ASN A 29 0.77 6.85 -13.69
C ASN A 29 0.03 5.86 -12.80
N ARG A 30 -0.26 4.65 -13.29
CA ARG A 30 -1.10 3.68 -12.57
C ARG A 30 -0.49 2.29 -12.61
N PRO A 31 -0.33 1.62 -11.46
CA PRO A 31 0.10 0.23 -11.45
C PRO A 31 -0.97 -0.66 -12.12
N ARG A 32 -0.53 -1.62 -12.92
CA ARG A 32 -1.35 -2.51 -13.74
C ARG A 32 -1.30 -3.95 -13.25
N THR A 33 -0.14 -4.36 -12.74
CA THR A 33 0.06 -5.71 -12.17
C THR A 33 0.94 -5.62 -10.93
N LEU A 34 0.76 -6.59 -10.03
CA LEU A 34 1.61 -6.86 -8.89
C LEU A 34 1.93 -8.36 -8.90
N GLY A 35 3.16 -8.72 -9.29
CA GLY A 35 3.52 -10.11 -9.55
C GLY A 35 2.58 -10.73 -10.58
N SER A 36 1.85 -11.77 -10.18
CA SER A 36 0.85 -12.46 -11.00
C SER A 36 -0.55 -11.83 -10.94
N TRP A 37 -0.79 -10.86 -10.05
CA TRP A 37 -2.11 -10.25 -9.88
C TRP A 37 -2.31 -9.06 -10.82
N THR A 38 -3.51 -9.00 -11.40
CA THR A 38 -3.95 -7.87 -12.20
C THR A 38 -4.65 -6.84 -11.32
N LEU A 39 -4.36 -5.55 -11.55
CA LEU A 39 -5.02 -4.45 -10.85
C LEU A 39 -6.09 -3.85 -11.76
N GLU A 40 -7.31 -3.77 -11.24
CA GLU A 40 -8.41 -3.12 -11.94
C GLU A 40 -8.83 -1.85 -11.23
N TYR A 41 -9.29 -0.87 -12.01
CA TYR A 41 -9.73 0.43 -11.52
C TYR A 41 -11.22 0.61 -11.75
N ASP A 42 -11.80 1.61 -11.08
CA ASP A 42 -13.15 2.06 -11.38
C ASP A 42 -13.28 2.57 -12.83
N ARG A 43 -14.52 2.81 -13.28
CA ARG A 43 -14.79 3.24 -14.67
C ARG A 43 -14.10 4.56 -15.05
N LEU A 44 -13.82 5.42 -14.07
CA LEU A 44 -13.13 6.69 -14.27
C LEU A 44 -11.60 6.52 -14.22
N GLY A 45 -11.11 5.34 -13.84
CA GLY A 45 -9.70 5.03 -13.62
C GLY A 45 -9.10 5.76 -12.42
N THR A 46 -9.91 6.31 -11.54
CA THR A 46 -9.44 7.18 -10.45
C THR A 46 -9.11 6.42 -9.18
N ARG A 47 -9.69 5.23 -9.00
CA ARG A 47 -9.50 4.43 -7.79
C ARG A 47 -9.29 2.97 -8.12
N LEU A 48 -8.36 2.36 -7.42
CA LEU A 48 -8.12 0.92 -7.48
C LEU A 48 -9.36 0.18 -6.98
N ARG A 49 -9.94 -0.69 -7.80
CA ARG A 49 -11.15 -1.46 -7.48
C ARG A 49 -10.84 -2.89 -7.06
N SER A 50 -9.79 -3.51 -7.60
CA SER A 50 -9.41 -4.86 -7.23
C SER A 50 -7.93 -5.12 -7.46
N VAL A 51 -7.40 -6.09 -6.73
CA VAL A 51 -6.05 -6.66 -6.91
C VAL A 51 -6.19 -8.17 -6.98
N GLY A 52 -6.01 -8.74 -8.17
CA GLY A 52 -6.27 -10.15 -8.41
C GLY A 52 -7.72 -10.50 -8.06
N ALA A 53 -7.91 -11.47 -7.16
CA ALA A 53 -9.24 -11.88 -6.68
C ALA A 53 -9.79 -11.00 -5.55
N ALA A 54 -9.00 -10.09 -4.98
CA ALA A 54 -9.41 -9.25 -3.87
C ALA A 54 -10.12 -7.98 -4.37
N GLU A 55 -11.44 -7.89 -4.17
CA GLU A 55 -12.21 -6.67 -4.47
C GLU A 55 -12.12 -5.65 -3.33
N ILE A 56 -11.94 -4.39 -3.68
CA ILE A 56 -11.83 -3.28 -2.74
C ILE A 56 -13.12 -2.46 -2.80
N THR A 57 -13.79 -2.34 -1.66
CA THR A 57 -14.91 -1.40 -1.53
C THR A 57 -14.48 -0.17 -0.75
N TYR A 58 -15.06 0.99 -1.04
CA TYR A 58 -14.72 2.25 -0.38
C TYR A 58 -15.89 2.81 0.40
N SER A 59 -15.59 3.47 1.51
CA SER A 59 -16.56 4.29 2.22
C SER A 59 -16.96 5.48 1.36
N ARG A 60 -18.28 5.63 1.19
CA ARG A 60 -18.88 6.75 0.45
C ARG A 60 -18.56 8.12 1.04
N TRP A 61 -18.28 8.19 2.35
CA TRP A 61 -18.10 9.44 3.08
C TRP A 61 -16.63 9.80 3.31
N ALA A 62 -15.77 8.81 3.55
CA ALA A 62 -14.37 9.06 3.89
C ALA A 62 -13.41 8.89 2.71
N GLY A 63 -13.87 8.29 1.59
CA GLY A 63 -12.97 7.92 0.49
C GLY A 63 -11.93 6.86 0.87
N LEU A 64 -12.05 6.26 2.05
CA LEU A 64 -11.15 5.26 2.59
C LEU A 64 -11.66 3.84 2.26
N PRO A 65 -10.76 2.87 2.06
CA PRO A 65 -11.12 1.49 1.73
C PRO A 65 -11.85 0.83 2.90
N ARG A 66 -13.08 0.34 2.70
CA ARG A 66 -13.90 -0.30 3.73
C ARG A 66 -13.68 -1.82 3.81
N THR A 67 -13.48 -2.47 2.67
CA THR A 67 -13.18 -3.91 2.61
C THR A 67 -12.14 -4.19 1.54
N VAL A 68 -11.37 -5.25 1.72
CA VAL A 68 -10.42 -5.80 0.76
C VAL A 68 -10.62 -7.31 0.72
N GLY A 69 -11.23 -7.83 -0.35
CA GLY A 69 -11.67 -9.22 -0.43
C GLY A 69 -12.57 -9.56 0.75
N GLN A 70 -12.15 -10.53 1.57
CA GLN A 70 -12.85 -10.95 2.78
C GLN A 70 -12.51 -10.12 4.02
N TRP A 71 -11.54 -9.22 3.94
CA TRP A 71 -11.08 -8.44 5.09
C TRP A 71 -11.87 -7.14 5.26
N SER A 72 -12.32 -6.91 6.49
CA SER A 72 -12.85 -5.62 6.91
C SER A 72 -11.71 -4.64 7.23
N CYS A 73 -11.85 -3.40 6.80
CA CYS A 73 -10.94 -2.32 7.12
C CYS A 73 -11.52 -1.40 8.20
N THR A 74 -10.75 -1.15 9.26
CA THR A 74 -11.15 -0.28 10.37
C THR A 74 -10.43 1.05 10.27
N HIS A 75 -11.11 2.15 10.61
CA HIS A 75 -10.56 3.50 10.48
C HIS A 75 -10.74 4.31 11.76
N SER A 76 -9.83 5.26 11.96
CA SER A 76 -10.01 6.31 12.96
C SER A 76 -11.05 7.30 12.47
N LYS A 77 -12.10 7.51 13.27
CA LYS A 77 -13.14 8.53 12.99
C LYS A 77 -12.59 9.95 13.03
N LEU A 78 -11.58 10.21 13.88
CA LEU A 78 -11.03 11.54 14.10
C LEU A 78 -9.91 11.88 13.12
N ALA A 79 -9.03 10.91 12.85
CA ALA A 79 -7.85 11.13 12.02
C ALA A 79 -8.04 10.74 10.55
N PHE A 80 -9.23 10.25 10.17
CA PHE A 80 -9.56 9.81 8.80
C PHE A 80 -8.45 8.93 8.19
N ARG A 81 -8.01 7.91 8.94
CA ARG A 81 -6.92 7.02 8.56
C ARG A 81 -7.25 5.57 8.84
N LEU A 82 -6.59 4.69 8.10
CA LEU A 82 -6.76 3.24 8.21
C LEU A 82 -6.00 2.73 9.44
N LEU A 83 -6.66 1.95 10.29
CA LEU A 83 -6.09 1.38 11.51
C LEU A 83 -5.83 -0.12 11.37
N CYS A 84 -6.69 -0.84 10.66
CA CYS A 84 -6.52 -2.27 10.43
C CYS A 84 -6.99 -2.66 9.04
N ILE A 85 -6.36 -3.70 8.47
CA ILE A 85 -6.80 -4.43 7.28
C ILE A 85 -6.97 -5.89 7.67
N GLY A 86 -8.20 -6.33 7.89
CA GLY A 86 -8.49 -7.67 8.39
C GLY A 86 -7.77 -7.91 9.73
N PRO A 87 -6.93 -8.95 9.85
CA PRO A 87 -6.18 -9.23 11.08
C PRO A 87 -4.93 -8.35 11.27
N LEU A 88 -4.56 -7.55 10.28
CA LEU A 88 -3.31 -6.79 10.27
C LEU A 88 -3.53 -5.37 10.81
N GLU A 89 -2.89 -5.06 11.94
CA GLU A 89 -2.92 -3.72 12.55
C GLU A 89 -1.87 -2.79 11.92
N LEU A 90 -2.24 -1.54 11.69
CA LEU A 90 -1.36 -0.49 11.15
C LEU A 90 -0.85 0.38 12.27
N ARG A 91 0.48 0.41 12.44
CA ARG A 91 1.13 1.29 13.40
C ARG A 91 1.79 2.45 12.67
N TYR A 92 1.60 3.65 13.18
CA TYR A 92 2.12 4.88 12.59
C TYR A 92 3.37 5.37 13.33
N ASP A 93 4.12 6.28 12.70
CA ASP A 93 5.21 7.00 13.37
C ASP A 93 4.71 7.92 14.50
N GLN A 94 5.65 8.48 15.28
CA GLN A 94 5.33 9.36 16.41
C GLN A 94 4.51 10.59 16.00
N LEU A 95 4.73 11.09 14.78
CA LEU A 95 3.99 12.21 14.20
C LEU A 95 2.66 11.79 13.55
N ASN A 96 2.29 10.51 13.65
CA ASN A 96 1.07 9.94 13.12
C ASN A 96 0.87 10.17 11.61
N SER A 97 1.96 10.41 10.89
CA SER A 97 1.99 10.88 9.51
C SER A 97 2.12 9.76 8.49
N ARG A 98 2.79 8.67 8.85
CA ARG A 98 3.08 7.55 7.94
C ARG A 98 3.02 6.21 8.64
N VAL A 99 2.69 5.16 7.90
CA VAL A 99 2.66 3.79 8.42
C VAL A 99 4.08 3.26 8.59
N ARG A 100 4.40 2.76 9.79
CA ARG A 100 5.68 2.14 10.17
C ARG A 100 5.60 0.63 10.36
N ALA A 101 4.42 0.07 10.58
CA ALA A 101 4.23 -1.37 10.65
C ALA A 101 2.85 -1.81 10.15
N ILE A 102 2.77 -3.04 9.62
CA ILE A 102 1.56 -3.70 9.13
C ILE A 102 1.53 -5.13 9.71
N GLY A 103 0.76 -5.33 10.77
CA GLY A 103 0.79 -6.58 11.54
C GLY A 103 2.23 -6.89 11.97
N PRO A 104 2.81 -8.02 11.54
CA PRO A 104 4.20 -8.37 11.87
C PRO A 104 5.23 -7.57 11.04
N LEU A 105 4.87 -6.96 9.91
CA LEU A 105 5.82 -6.27 9.04
C LEU A 105 6.24 -4.93 9.63
N GLU A 106 7.54 -4.63 9.59
CA GLU A 106 8.10 -3.32 9.91
C GLU A 106 8.60 -2.62 8.64
N ILE A 107 8.25 -1.35 8.47
CA ILE A 107 8.62 -0.53 7.31
C ILE A 107 9.74 0.44 7.69
N PHE A 108 10.83 0.40 6.93
CA PHE A 108 11.98 1.27 7.06
C PHE A 108 11.98 2.30 5.94
N TYR A 109 12.13 3.55 6.34
CA TYR A 109 12.17 4.69 5.45
C TYR A 109 13.60 5.15 5.25
N ASP A 110 13.86 5.82 4.14
CA ASP A 110 15.16 6.42 3.87
C ASP A 110 15.53 7.49 4.91
N ARG A 111 16.76 8.04 4.83
CA ARG A 111 17.24 9.03 5.82
C ARG A 111 16.35 10.26 5.95
N LEU A 112 15.69 10.68 4.87
CA LEU A 112 14.79 11.82 4.88
C LEU A 112 13.38 11.44 5.38
N GLY A 113 13.12 10.14 5.54
CA GLY A 113 11.84 9.58 5.93
C GLY A 113 10.78 9.69 4.83
N THR A 114 11.14 10.10 3.62
CA THR A 114 10.16 10.46 2.59
C THR A 114 9.60 9.23 1.91
N ARG A 115 10.42 8.19 1.76
CA ARG A 115 10.05 6.96 1.07
C ARG A 115 10.42 5.72 1.87
N PRO A 116 9.55 4.71 1.91
CA PRO A 116 9.93 3.41 2.39
C PRO A 116 10.96 2.81 1.42
N HIS A 117 11.96 2.10 1.92
CA HIS A 117 13.00 1.46 1.08
C HIS A 117 13.19 -0.01 1.42
N GLN A 118 12.79 -0.42 2.62
CA GLN A 118 12.94 -1.78 3.09
C GLN A 118 11.78 -2.14 4.01
N VAL A 119 11.39 -3.40 3.99
CA VAL A 119 10.41 -3.99 4.90
C VAL A 119 11.04 -5.20 5.58
N ARG A 120 10.85 -5.34 6.88
CA ARG A 120 11.30 -6.50 7.65
C ARG A 120 10.11 -7.31 8.10
N LEU A 121 10.15 -8.61 7.85
CA LEU A 121 9.24 -9.59 8.44
C LEU A 121 10.01 -10.37 9.51
N PRO A 122 9.68 -10.23 10.81
CA PRO A 122 10.29 -11.03 11.86
C PRO A 122 9.86 -12.50 11.71
N GLY A 123 10.85 -13.41 11.78
CA GLY A 123 10.66 -14.86 11.63
C GLY A 123 11.56 -15.49 10.57
N GLU A 124 11.68 -16.82 10.64
CA GLU A 124 12.34 -17.68 9.66
C GLU A 124 11.32 -18.06 8.58
N GLY A 125 11.35 -17.34 7.46
CA GLY A 125 10.52 -17.62 6.29
C GLY A 125 11.23 -17.10 5.04
N GLU A 126 11.11 -17.84 3.94
CA GLU A 126 11.80 -17.54 2.69
C GLU A 126 11.06 -16.52 1.81
N ALA A 127 9.76 -16.30 2.03
CA ALA A 127 8.94 -15.44 1.21
C ALA A 127 7.85 -14.70 2.00
N LEU A 128 7.49 -13.52 1.49
CA LEU A 128 6.32 -12.76 1.93
C LEU A 128 5.06 -13.52 1.51
N SER A 129 4.13 -13.76 2.45
CA SER A 129 2.85 -14.37 2.09
C SER A 129 2.03 -13.45 1.19
N ASP A 130 1.17 -14.04 0.36
CA ASP A 130 0.26 -13.30 -0.52
C ASP A 130 -0.57 -12.26 0.25
N ASP A 131 -1.07 -12.66 1.43
CA ASP A 131 -1.85 -11.77 2.28
C ASP A 131 -1.05 -10.54 2.74
N LEU A 132 0.20 -10.75 3.15
CA LEU A 132 1.08 -9.67 3.58
C LEU A 132 1.56 -8.82 2.40
N LEU A 133 1.78 -9.42 1.23
CA LEU A 133 2.11 -8.72 -0.01
C LEU A 133 0.97 -7.80 -0.43
N LEU A 134 -0.26 -8.31 -0.43
CA LEU A 134 -1.46 -7.54 -0.76
C LEU A 134 -1.63 -6.37 0.20
N ALA A 135 -1.57 -6.63 1.51
CA ALA A 135 -1.74 -5.58 2.52
C ALA A 135 -0.63 -4.52 2.42
N LEU A 136 0.63 -4.93 2.25
CA LEU A 136 1.76 -4.02 2.09
C LEU A 136 1.60 -3.16 0.85
N PHE A 137 1.29 -3.76 -0.30
CA PHE A 137 1.07 -3.03 -1.54
C PHE A 137 -0.03 -1.98 -1.38
N LEU A 138 -1.19 -2.35 -0.83
CA LEU A 138 -2.32 -1.45 -0.68
C LEU A 138 -2.03 -0.28 0.24
N VAL A 139 -1.34 -0.52 1.35
CA VAL A 139 -0.93 0.53 2.29
C VAL A 139 0.00 1.52 1.61
N LEU A 140 1.03 1.03 0.92
CA LEU A 140 1.97 1.89 0.19
C LEU A 140 1.27 2.69 -0.92
N TYR A 141 0.36 2.04 -1.65
CA TYR A 141 -0.44 2.65 -2.70
C TYR A 141 -1.31 3.81 -2.17
N TRP A 142 -2.04 3.60 -1.06
CA TRP A 142 -2.89 4.64 -0.49
C TRP A 142 -2.12 5.79 0.16
N GLU A 143 -0.96 5.52 0.74
CA GLU A 143 -0.06 6.57 1.26
C GLU A 143 0.43 7.47 0.12
N ASP A 144 0.81 6.89 -1.03
CA ASP A 144 1.21 7.63 -2.23
C ASP A 144 0.06 8.46 -2.82
N GLU A 145 -1.15 7.89 -2.90
CA GLU A 145 -2.35 8.64 -3.33
C GLU A 145 -2.64 9.83 -2.40
N ARG A 146 -2.52 9.64 -1.08
CA ARG A 146 -2.72 10.73 -0.10
C ARG A 146 -1.65 11.82 -0.25
N ALA A 147 -0.39 11.43 -0.40
CA ALA A 147 0.72 12.37 -0.57
C ALA A 147 0.54 13.20 -1.86
N THR A 148 0.17 12.55 -2.96
CA THR A 148 -0.08 13.20 -4.25
C THR A 148 -1.28 14.15 -4.17
N ALA A 149 -2.38 13.72 -3.56
CA ALA A 149 -3.56 14.56 -3.36
C ALA A 149 -3.29 15.76 -2.42
N ALA A 150 -2.38 15.61 -1.44
CA ALA A 150 -1.97 16.70 -0.58
C ALA A 150 -1.06 17.71 -1.32
N ALA A 151 -0.17 17.22 -2.19
CA ALA A 151 0.70 18.06 -3.01
C ALA A 151 -0.10 18.89 -4.03
N GLN A 152 -1.15 18.33 -4.63
CA GLN A 152 -2.02 19.04 -5.58
C GLN A 152 -2.90 20.13 -4.95
N ARG A 153 -3.05 20.14 -3.62
CA ARG A 153 -3.84 21.15 -2.88
C ARG A 153 -3.01 22.33 -2.40
N ARG A 154 -1.70 22.32 -2.61
CA ARG A 154 -0.77 23.42 -2.29
C ARG A 154 -0.52 24.25 -3.54
#